data_AF-A0A8S8Z588-F1
#
_entry.id   AF-A0A8S8Z588-F1
#
_cell.length_a   1.000
_cell.length_b   1.000
_cell.length_c   1.000
_cell.angle_alpha   90.00
_cell.angle_beta   90.00
_cell.angle_gamma   90.00
#
_symmetry.space_group_name_H-M   'P 1'
#
loop_
_entity.id
_entity.type
_entity.pdbx_description
1 polymer ?
#
loop_
_entity_poly.entity_id
_entity_poly.type
_entity_poly.pdbx_seq_one_letter_code
_entity_poly.pdbx_strand_id
1 'polypeptide(L)' 'MHDVGLIGGTFDRFHAGHLALMATGLSECSSIEAWVTADSMAQSKDHG' A
#
# COMPACT_ATOMS: atom_id res chain seq x y z
N MET A 1 -8.35 -11.02 -14.24
CA MET A 1 -8.36 -9.55 -14.26
C MET A 1 -9.34 -9.10 -13.20
N HIS A 2 -8.84 -8.49 -12.13
CA HIS A 2 -9.67 -7.94 -11.06
C HIS A 2 -9.94 -6.46 -11.35
N ASP A 3 -11.14 -5.94 -11.06
CA ASP A 3 -11.46 -4.53 -11.36
C ASP A 3 -10.68 -3.56 -10.46
N VAL A 4 -10.44 -3.95 -9.20
CA VAL A 4 -9.73 -3.14 -8.21
C VAL A 4 -8.78 -4.02 -7.38
N GLY A 5 -7.51 -3.64 -7.29
CA GLY A 5 -6.52 -4.21 -6.37
C GLY A 5 -6.34 -3.35 -5.13
N LEU A 6 -6.14 -3.96 -3.96
CA LEU A 6 -5.93 -3.25 -2.70
C LEU A 6 -4.47 -3.36 -2.25
N ILE A 7 -3.84 -2.22 -1.97
CA ILE A 7 -2.51 -2.17 -1.34
C ILE A 7 -2.58 -1.36 -0.05
N GLY A 8 -1.90 -1.83 1.00
CA GLY A 8 -1.86 -1.17 2.31
C GLY A 8 -0.43 -0.97 2.78
N GLY A 9 -0.19 0.12 3.51
CA GLY A 9 1.12 0.43 4.08
C GLY A 9 1.19 1.84 4.64
N THR A 10 2.30 2.18 5.31
CA THR A 10 2.54 3.56 5.73
C THR A 10 2.98 4.44 4.56
N PHE A 11 3.60 3.84 3.53
CA PHE A 11 4.18 4.53 2.37
C PHE A 11 5.18 5.64 2.74
N ASP A 12 5.82 5.50 3.91
CA ASP A 12 6.83 6.45 4.38
C ASP A 12 8.06 6.48 3.47
N ARG A 13 8.65 7.66 3.30
CA ARG A 13 9.86 7.89 2.50
C ARG A 13 9.79 7.19 1.14
N PHE A 14 8.80 7.55 0.34
CA PHE A 14 8.49 6.93 -0.94
C PHE A 14 9.73 6.55 -1.76
N HIS A 15 9.88 5.26 -2.07
CA HIS A 15 11.05 4.72 -2.75
C HIS A 15 10.65 3.66 -3.78
N ALA A 16 11.64 3.12 -4.50
CA ALA A 16 11.43 2.20 -5.63
C ALA A 16 10.60 0.94 -5.28
N GLY A 17 10.58 0.53 -4.00
CA GLY A 17 9.77 -0.59 -3.53
C GLY A 17 8.26 -0.32 -3.65
N HIS A 18 7.81 0.89 -3.30
CA HIS A 18 6.41 1.27 -3.46
C HIS A 18 6.02 1.37 -4.94
N LEU A 19 6.92 1.90 -5.77
CA LEU A 19 6.71 1.95 -7.21
C LEU A 19 6.53 0.56 -7.80
N ALA A 20 7.39 -0.38 -7.43
CA ALA A 20 7.28 -1.77 -7.86
C ALA A 20 5.96 -2.40 -7.40
N LEU A 21 5.56 -2.18 -6.14
CA LEU A 21 4.29 -2.68 -5.60
C LEU A 21 3.08 -2.19 -6.41
N MET A 22 3.01 -0.89 -6.71
CA MET A 22 1.92 -0.33 -7.52
C MET A 22 1.93 -0.84 -8.96
N ALA A 23 3.12 -0.95 -9.57
CA ALA A 23 3.26 -1.44 -10.94
C ALA A 23 2.78 -2.90 -11.07
N THR A 24 3.11 -3.75 -10.10
CA THR A 24 2.58 -5.11 -10.04
C THR A 24 1.08 -5.13 -9.78
N GLY A 25 0.55 -4.26 -8.91
CA GLY A 25 -0.90 -4.16 -8.70
C GLY A 25 -1.65 -3.82 -9.99
N LEU A 26 -1.11 -2.89 -10.79
CA LEU A 26 -1.68 -2.46 -12.07
C LEU A 26 -1.47 -3.46 -13.23
N SER A 27 -0.55 -4.44 -13.11
CA SER A 27 -0.46 -5.51 -14.10
C SER A 27 -1.60 -6.53 -13.96
N GLU A 28 -2.13 -6.68 -12.74
CA GLU A 28 -3.16 -7.66 -12.40
C GLU A 28 -4.57 -7.06 -12.30
N CYS A 29 -4.67 -5.74 -12.11
CA CYS A 29 -5.91 -5.02 -11.85
C CYS A 29 -6.07 -3.79 -12.74
N SER A 30 -7.33 -3.45 -13.07
CA SER A 30 -7.64 -2.24 -13.85
C SER A 30 -7.36 -0.95 -13.07
N SER A 31 -7.41 -1.02 -11.74
CA SER A 31 -7.13 0.09 -10.84
C SER A 31 -6.59 -0.43 -9.51
N ILE A 32 -5.93 0.44 -8.74
CA ILE A 32 -5.48 0.13 -7.38
C ILE A 32 -6.00 1.16 -6.38
N GLU A 33 -6.42 0.68 -5.22
CA GLU A 33 -6.77 1.49 -4.06
C GLU A 33 -5.66 1.38 -3.02
N ALA A 34 -5.11 2.51 -2.59
CA ALA A 34 -4.02 2.57 -1.63
C ALA A 34 -4.53 3.01 -0.26
N TRP A 35 -4.47 2.12 0.72
CA TRP A 35 -4.84 2.40 2.10
C TRP A 35 -3.60 2.80 2.89
N VAL A 36 -3.45 4.11 3.08
CA VAL A 36 -2.32 4.70 3.79
C VAL A 36 -2.64 4.79 5.27
N THR A 37 -1.88 4.08 6.10
CA THR A 37 -1.99 4.19 7.56
C THR A 37 -1.01 5.25 8.06
N ALA A 38 -1.53 6.31 8.68
CA ALA A 38 -0.70 7.31 9.37
C ALA A 38 -0.13 6.74 10.69
N ASP A 39 1.02 7.27 11.13
CA ASP A 39 1.80 6.84 12.31
C ASP A 39 0.97 6.55 13.57
N SER A 40 -0.14 7.26 13.77
CA SER A 40 -1.04 7.06 14.91
C SER A 40 -1.61 5.64 15.01
N MET A 41 -1.79 4.94 13.89
CA MET A 41 -2.22 3.54 13.85
C MET A 41 -1.04 2.57 14.04
N ALA A 42 0.14 2.91 13.52
CA ALA A 42 1.34 2.08 13.64
C ALA A 42 1.86 2.00 15.10
N GLN A 43 1.81 3.12 15.83
CA GLN A 43 2.23 3.19 17.24
C GLN A 43 1.35 2.35 18.18
N SER A 44 0.09 2.08 17.82
CA SER A 44 -0.80 1.23 18.63
C SER A 44 -0.37 -0.25 18.66
N LYS A 45 0.48 -0.67 17.71
CA LYS A 45 0.91 -2.06 17.56
C LYS A 45 2.23 -2.39 18.27
N ASP A 46 2.86 -1.38 18.88
CA ASP A 46 4.15 -1.47 19.57
C ASP A 46 4.02 -1.62 21.09
N HIS A 47 2.82 -1.96 21.59
CA HIS A 47 2.52 -2.22 23.01
C HIS A 47 2.01 -3.65 23.26
N GLY A 48 2.63 -4.63 22.58
CA GLY A 48 2.40 -6.07 22.77
C GLY A 48 3.57 -6.74 23.44
#